data_AF-A0A926Z736-F1
#
_entry.id   AF-A0A926Z736-F1
#
_cell.length_a   1.000
_cell.length_b   1.000
_cell.length_c   1.000
_cell.angle_alpha   90.00
_cell.angle_beta   90.00
_cell.angle_gamma   90.00
#
_symmetry.space_group_name_H-M   'P 1'
#
loop_
_entity.id
_entity.type
_entity.pdbx_description
1 polymer ?
#
loop_
_entity_poly.entity_id
_entity_poly.type
_entity_poly.pdbx_seq_one_letter_code
_entity_poly.pdbx_strand_id
1 'polypeptide(L)'
;MSLSKEELEQHCKFILSDSRVRNKIIILCEGDVYKENGKLSPLYYKKMENFPDANFYSACVPKPWSNLRPCFFNCGDRNDVLDTYFTLREMIKEDTNNQYNYLEYNHPKKIFALVDLDIQIKKINNYHFTDTQQIFSNLYQSGKINTLNSELDHEIWTTGLIHKEAYFLIPVLQSLFDEQINPPFYKNSQLLLNNIYISMSHDISSDSDLKNSFEIACSRICHCNGLNFSDADKLRDSWINEFQNTTDEERKHELVFSLLTIRKAKEYWHQIKPSDELDIDVSLYRNQLLLAIARNFYAKQTDDEAAAKYHIPYFFKMLRKFA
;
A
#
# COMPACT_ATOMS: atom_id res chain seq x y z
N MET A 1 -8.58 6.05 -13.69
CA MET A 1 -8.73 6.06 -15.16
C MET A 1 -7.59 5.22 -15.67
N SER A 2 -7.90 4.07 -16.24
CA SER A 2 -6.88 3.13 -16.71
C SER A 2 -6.20 3.63 -17.98
N LEU A 3 -4.94 3.26 -18.18
CA LEU A 3 -4.16 3.57 -19.38
C LEU A 3 -4.75 2.87 -20.60
N SER A 4 -4.79 3.57 -21.75
CA SER A 4 -5.05 2.89 -23.03
C SER A 4 -3.88 1.94 -23.36
N LYS A 5 -4.08 1.02 -24.32
CA LYS A 5 -3.00 0.13 -24.77
C LYS A 5 -1.77 0.90 -25.26
N GLU A 6 -1.97 1.98 -26.02
CA GLU A 6 -0.90 2.83 -26.51
C GLU A 6 -0.22 3.60 -25.37
N GLU A 7 -0.99 4.08 -24.39
CA GLU A 7 -0.46 4.75 -23.22
C GLU A 7 0.36 3.80 -22.34
N LEU A 8 -0.10 2.55 -22.18
CA LEU A 8 0.61 1.49 -21.47
C LEU A 8 1.96 1.18 -22.12
N GLU A 9 1.98 0.97 -23.44
CA GLU A 9 3.22 0.69 -24.16
C GLU A 9 4.21 1.85 -24.07
N GLN A 10 3.72 3.09 -24.16
CA GLN A 10 4.54 4.29 -23.95
C GLN A 10 5.06 4.39 -22.52
N HIS A 11 4.22 4.10 -21.53
CA HIS A 11 4.59 4.09 -20.12
C HIS A 11 5.73 3.10 -19.85
N CYS A 12 5.61 1.86 -20.34
CA CYS A 12 6.65 0.84 -20.25
C CYS A 12 7.95 1.27 -20.93
N LYS A 13 7.89 1.84 -22.14
CA LYS A 13 9.07 2.37 -22.84
C LYS A 13 9.76 3.48 -22.05
N PHE A 14 9.00 4.39 -21.43
CA PHE A 14 9.58 5.45 -20.61
C PHE A 14 10.25 4.92 -19.35
N ILE A 15 9.67 3.92 -18.66
CA ILE A 15 10.31 3.25 -17.52
C ILE A 15 11.66 2.63 -17.95
N LEU A 16 11.67 1.86 -19.03
CA LEU A 16 12.89 1.18 -19.52
C LEU A 16 13.95 2.15 -20.07
N SER A 17 13.54 3.33 -20.53
CA SER A 17 14.45 4.39 -20.98
C SER A 17 15.11 5.16 -19.82
N ASP A 18 14.59 5.04 -18.59
CA ASP A 18 15.12 5.76 -17.44
C ASP A 18 16.43 5.13 -16.97
N SER A 19 17.54 5.87 -17.07
CA SER A 19 18.87 5.42 -16.67
C SER A 19 18.97 4.93 -15.22
N ARG A 20 18.04 5.33 -14.33
CA ARG A 20 18.01 4.89 -12.93
C ARG A 20 17.68 3.42 -12.81
N VAL A 21 16.99 2.80 -13.77
CA VAL A 21 16.54 1.41 -13.65
C VAL A 21 17.65 0.40 -13.85
N ARG A 22 18.78 0.81 -14.45
CA ARG A 22 19.92 -0.06 -14.73
C ARG A 22 20.39 -0.78 -13.47
N ASN A 23 20.30 -2.10 -13.48
CA ASN A 23 20.73 -2.98 -12.40
C ASN A 23 20.07 -2.63 -11.04
N LYS A 24 18.85 -2.07 -11.07
CA LYS A 24 18.04 -1.77 -9.89
C LYS A 24 16.81 -2.66 -9.80
N ILE A 25 16.28 -2.74 -8.59
CA ILE A 25 14.92 -3.25 -8.36
C ILE A 25 13.94 -2.15 -8.78
N ILE A 26 12.97 -2.47 -9.63
CA ILE A 26 11.82 -1.62 -9.95
C ILE A 26 10.63 -2.06 -9.10
N ILE A 27 9.91 -1.10 -8.55
CA ILE A 27 8.63 -1.31 -7.87
C ILE A 27 7.57 -0.47 -8.58
N LEU A 28 6.60 -1.15 -9.16
CA LEU A 28 5.41 -0.55 -9.77
C LEU A 28 4.34 -0.41 -8.68
N CYS A 29 3.77 0.77 -8.52
CA CYS A 29 2.77 1.04 -7.50
C CYS A 29 1.59 1.85 -8.06
N GLU A 30 0.45 1.76 -7.38
CA GLU A 30 -0.71 2.59 -7.71
C GLU A 30 -0.38 4.07 -7.47
N GLY A 31 -1.13 4.95 -8.13
CA GLY A 31 -0.96 6.40 -8.04
C GLY A 31 -1.01 7.06 -9.40
N ASP A 32 -1.23 8.37 -9.40
CA ASP A 32 -1.48 9.11 -10.63
C ASP A 32 -0.27 9.05 -11.59
N VAL A 33 -0.57 8.79 -12.86
CA VAL A 33 0.37 8.94 -13.97
C VAL A 33 0.20 10.33 -14.56
N TYR A 34 1.22 11.18 -14.39
CA TYR A 34 1.15 12.55 -14.87
C TYR A 34 1.10 12.61 -16.40
N LYS A 35 0.13 13.38 -16.92
CA LYS A 35 -0.05 13.67 -18.35
C LYS A 35 0.07 15.18 -18.57
N GLU A 36 0.99 15.59 -19.44
CA GLU A 36 1.14 16.98 -19.89
C GLU A 36 0.29 17.18 -21.15
N ASN A 37 -0.68 18.11 -21.12
CA ASN A 37 -1.65 18.32 -22.22
C ASN A 37 -2.35 17.02 -22.66
N GLY A 38 -2.67 16.14 -21.69
CA GLY A 38 -3.32 14.85 -21.94
C GLY A 38 -2.40 13.76 -22.49
N LYS A 39 -1.09 13.99 -22.60
CA LYS A 39 -0.11 13.01 -23.09
C LYS A 39 0.93 12.66 -22.04
N LEU A 40 1.41 11.42 -22.08
CA LEU A 40 2.54 11.00 -21.25
C LEU A 40 3.80 11.78 -21.65
N SER A 41 4.53 12.28 -20.66
CA SER A 41 5.74 13.09 -20.88
C SER A 41 6.94 12.42 -20.19
N PRO A 42 8.01 12.06 -20.93
CA PRO A 42 9.19 11.39 -20.38
C PRO A 42 9.92 12.24 -19.34
N LEU A 43 9.78 13.57 -19.40
CA LEU A 43 10.40 14.52 -18.46
C LEU A 43 9.94 14.30 -17.01
N TYR A 44 8.74 13.75 -16.82
CA TYR A 44 8.15 13.57 -15.49
C TYR A 44 8.49 12.23 -14.85
N TYR A 45 9.00 11.25 -15.59
CA TYR A 45 9.37 9.94 -15.03
C TYR A 45 10.50 10.06 -14.02
N LYS A 46 11.46 10.97 -14.26
CA LYS A 46 12.51 11.33 -13.27
C LYS A 46 11.95 11.89 -11.96
N LYS A 47 10.74 12.44 -11.99
CA LYS A 47 10.05 13.04 -10.84
C LYS A 47 8.93 12.16 -10.29
N MET A 48 8.61 11.02 -10.91
CA MET A 48 7.51 10.13 -10.49
C MET A 48 7.65 9.66 -9.03
N GLU A 49 8.89 9.43 -8.58
CA GLU A 49 9.16 9.08 -7.18
C GLU A 49 8.80 10.18 -6.17
N ASN A 50 8.51 11.41 -6.62
CA ASN A 50 8.06 12.50 -5.76
C ASN A 50 6.54 12.59 -5.67
N PHE A 51 5.80 11.80 -6.45
CA PHE A 51 4.33 11.73 -6.38
C PHE A 51 3.90 10.98 -5.12
N PRO A 52 2.76 11.30 -4.51
CA PRO A 52 2.43 10.87 -3.15
C PRO A 52 2.61 9.36 -2.86
N ASP A 53 2.23 8.50 -3.79
CA ASP A 53 2.30 7.03 -3.66
C ASP A 53 3.73 6.50 -3.74
N ALA A 54 4.41 6.67 -4.88
CA ALA A 54 5.82 6.30 -5.01
C ALA A 54 6.71 6.99 -3.95
N ASN A 55 6.41 8.24 -3.58
CA ASN A 55 7.15 8.98 -2.57
C ASN A 55 6.96 8.39 -1.17
N PHE A 56 5.74 7.95 -0.83
CA PHE A 56 5.50 7.23 0.42
C PHE A 56 6.37 5.97 0.50
N TYR A 57 6.27 5.07 -0.49
CA TYR A 57 7.01 3.81 -0.46
C TYR A 57 8.52 4.01 -0.55
N SER A 58 8.99 4.97 -1.36
CA SER A 58 10.40 5.37 -1.41
C SER A 58 10.91 5.88 -0.06
N ALA A 59 10.08 6.65 0.66
CA ALA A 59 10.39 7.14 1.99
C ALA A 59 10.39 6.04 3.07
N CYS A 60 9.70 4.91 2.84
CA CYS A 60 9.71 3.73 3.70
C CYS A 60 10.99 2.88 3.54
N VAL A 61 11.80 3.08 2.49
CA VAL A 61 13.05 2.32 2.30
C VAL A 61 14.04 2.63 3.42
N PRO A 62 14.54 1.64 4.18
CA PRO A 62 15.47 1.85 5.29
C PRO A 62 16.72 2.63 4.88
N LYS A 63 17.16 3.59 5.73
CA LYS A 63 18.31 4.46 5.46
C LYS A 63 19.62 3.74 5.09
N PRO A 64 19.96 2.55 5.65
CA PRO A 64 21.19 1.84 5.29
C PRO A 64 21.26 1.37 3.83
N TRP A 65 20.16 1.43 3.07
CA TRP A 65 20.17 1.12 1.65
C TRP A 65 20.76 2.31 0.90
N SER A 66 22.07 2.25 0.63
CA SER A 66 22.78 3.30 -0.11
C SER A 66 22.61 3.11 -1.63
N ASN A 67 23.40 2.23 -2.23
CA ASN A 67 23.54 2.13 -3.69
C ASN A 67 22.50 1.21 -4.35
N LEU A 68 21.67 0.51 -3.57
CA LEU A 68 20.75 -0.51 -4.05
C LEU A 68 19.28 -0.18 -3.74
N ARG A 69 18.98 1.09 -3.50
CA ARG A 69 17.59 1.54 -3.33
C ARG A 69 16.76 1.19 -4.58
N PRO A 70 15.56 0.62 -4.40
CA PRO A 70 14.61 0.40 -5.49
C PRO A 70 14.20 1.73 -6.14
N CYS A 71 13.81 1.65 -7.40
CA CYS A 71 13.16 2.74 -8.12
C CYS A 71 11.65 2.53 -8.12
N PHE A 72 10.88 3.59 -7.89
CA PHE A 72 9.42 3.52 -7.81
C PHE A 72 8.76 4.25 -8.97
N PHE A 73 7.74 3.63 -9.55
CA PHE A 73 6.95 4.22 -10.62
C PHE A 73 5.46 4.08 -10.30
N ASN A 74 4.73 5.20 -10.38
CA ASN A 74 3.28 5.20 -10.36
C ASN A 74 2.76 4.71 -11.72
N CYS A 75 1.80 3.79 -11.73
CA CYS A 75 1.25 3.22 -12.95
C CYS A 75 -0.21 3.61 -13.22
N GLY A 76 -0.92 4.17 -12.25
CA GLY A 76 -2.36 4.46 -12.35
C GLY A 76 -3.13 3.68 -11.29
N ASP A 77 -4.19 3.01 -11.70
CA ASP A 77 -4.94 2.12 -10.81
C ASP A 77 -4.32 0.71 -10.75
N ARG A 78 -4.88 -0.14 -9.89
CA ARG A 78 -4.49 -1.55 -9.75
C ARG A 78 -4.39 -2.32 -11.07
N ASN A 79 -5.25 -2.05 -12.06
CA ASN A 79 -5.16 -2.71 -13.37
C ASN A 79 -3.91 -2.25 -14.10
N ASP A 80 -3.67 -0.95 -14.11
CA ASP A 80 -2.51 -0.39 -14.79
C ASP A 80 -1.20 -0.89 -14.21
N VAL A 81 -1.12 -1.08 -12.89
CA VAL A 81 0.05 -1.69 -12.23
C VAL A 81 0.31 -3.11 -12.74
N LEU A 82 -0.75 -3.94 -12.79
CA LEU A 82 -0.64 -5.33 -13.25
C LEU A 82 -0.32 -5.40 -14.75
N ASP A 83 -1.01 -4.62 -15.58
CA ASP A 83 -0.80 -4.58 -17.02
C ASP A 83 0.61 -4.05 -17.34
N THR A 84 1.10 -3.05 -16.60
CA THR A 84 2.48 -2.56 -16.72
C THR A 84 3.49 -3.63 -16.34
N TYR A 85 3.23 -4.38 -15.26
CA TYR A 85 4.10 -5.47 -14.82
C TYR A 85 4.26 -6.55 -15.90
N PHE A 86 3.15 -7.07 -16.44
CA PHE A 86 3.20 -8.11 -17.48
C PHE A 86 3.81 -7.57 -18.77
N THR A 87 3.45 -6.36 -19.20
CA THR A 87 4.00 -5.75 -20.42
C THR A 87 5.52 -5.56 -20.31
N LEU A 88 6.03 -5.07 -19.18
CA LEU A 88 7.47 -4.91 -18.96
C LEU A 88 8.20 -6.26 -18.98
N ARG A 89 7.60 -7.30 -18.37
CA ARG A 89 8.16 -8.66 -18.37
C ARG A 89 8.28 -9.22 -19.78
N GLU A 90 7.25 -9.03 -20.61
CA GLU A 90 7.25 -9.45 -22.02
C GLU A 90 8.32 -8.67 -22.81
N MET A 91 8.34 -7.34 -22.71
CA MET A 91 9.32 -6.50 -23.39
C MET A 91 10.78 -6.87 -23.05
N ILE A 92 11.08 -7.12 -21.78
CA ILE A 92 12.44 -7.52 -21.35
C ILE A 92 12.81 -8.90 -21.88
N LYS A 93 11.86 -9.85 -21.88
CA LYS A 93 12.07 -11.20 -22.40
C LYS A 93 12.31 -11.17 -23.92
N GLU A 94 11.56 -10.37 -24.65
CA GLU A 94 11.74 -10.18 -26.09
C GLU A 94 13.09 -9.55 -26.40
N ASP A 95 13.50 -8.52 -25.66
CA ASP A 95 14.81 -7.88 -25.86
C ASP A 95 15.95 -8.88 -25.61
N THR A 96 15.92 -9.63 -24.50
CA THR A 96 16.93 -10.64 -24.16
C THR A 96 17.10 -11.72 -25.24
N ASN A 97 16.04 -12.03 -26.00
CA ASN A 97 16.06 -13.03 -27.07
C ASN A 97 16.47 -12.46 -28.44
N ASN A 98 16.56 -11.13 -28.58
CA ASN A 98 16.93 -10.48 -29.83
C ASN A 98 18.45 -10.32 -29.94
N GLN A 99 19.01 -10.61 -31.12
CA GLN A 99 20.45 -10.43 -31.39
C GLN A 99 20.92 -8.96 -31.32
N TYR A 100 19.99 -8.01 -31.38
CA TYR A 100 20.21 -6.56 -31.39
C TYR A 100 19.57 -5.91 -30.15
N ASN A 101 19.92 -6.39 -28.94
CA ASN A 101 19.43 -5.89 -27.64
C ASN A 101 19.31 -4.35 -27.63
N TYR A 102 18.10 -3.82 -27.71
CA TYR A 102 17.85 -2.39 -27.63
C TYR A 102 17.96 -1.89 -26.18
N LEU A 103 17.80 -2.77 -25.18
CA LEU A 103 17.86 -2.45 -23.76
C LEU A 103 19.19 -2.85 -23.08
N GLU A 104 20.20 -3.26 -23.85
CA GLU A 104 21.47 -3.86 -23.37
C GLU A 104 22.11 -3.13 -22.17
N TYR A 105 21.92 -1.81 -22.08
CA TYR A 105 22.50 -0.97 -21.03
C TYR A 105 21.55 -0.63 -19.86
N ASN A 106 20.24 -0.83 -19.96
CA ASN A 106 19.23 -0.40 -18.98
C ASN A 106 18.34 -1.54 -18.46
N HIS A 107 18.83 -2.79 -18.44
CA HIS A 107 18.04 -3.87 -17.83
C HIS A 107 17.89 -3.68 -16.31
N PRO A 108 16.65 -3.73 -15.79
CA PRO A 108 16.43 -3.82 -14.35
C PRO A 108 16.88 -5.16 -13.82
N LYS A 109 17.31 -5.18 -12.56
CA LYS A 109 17.72 -6.41 -11.86
C LYS A 109 16.51 -7.30 -11.55
N LYS A 110 15.43 -6.69 -11.07
CA LYS A 110 14.14 -7.32 -10.78
C LYS A 110 13.02 -6.28 -10.91
N ILE A 111 11.80 -6.75 -11.19
CA ILE A 111 10.59 -5.92 -11.25
C ILE A 111 9.57 -6.54 -10.29
N PHE A 112 8.98 -5.70 -9.46
CA PHE A 112 7.89 -6.06 -8.57
C PHE A 112 6.69 -5.15 -8.81
N ALA A 113 5.49 -5.68 -8.57
CA ALA A 113 4.26 -4.90 -8.49
C ALA A 113 3.77 -4.88 -7.04
N LEU A 114 3.44 -3.69 -6.53
CA LEU A 114 2.80 -3.49 -5.24
C LEU A 114 1.41 -2.90 -5.49
N VAL A 115 0.38 -3.68 -5.18
CA VAL A 115 -1.03 -3.32 -5.40
C VAL A 115 -1.79 -3.29 -4.08
N ASP A 116 -2.76 -2.40 -3.98
CA ASP A 116 -3.70 -2.43 -2.87
C ASP A 116 -4.53 -3.71 -2.93
N LEU A 117 -4.77 -4.30 -1.76
CA LEU A 117 -5.64 -5.48 -1.63
C LEU A 117 -7.02 -5.20 -2.20
N ASP A 118 -7.57 -4.04 -1.83
CA ASP A 118 -8.94 -3.59 -2.06
C ASP A 118 -9.98 -4.59 -1.52
N ILE A 119 -11.22 -4.15 -1.46
CA ILE A 119 -12.33 -5.00 -1.01
C ILE A 119 -12.71 -6.01 -2.09
N GLN A 120 -12.60 -5.60 -3.35
CA GLN A 120 -12.92 -6.41 -4.52
C GLN A 120 -11.71 -7.23 -4.96
N ILE A 121 -11.96 -8.50 -5.27
CA ILE A 121 -10.95 -9.41 -5.86
C ILE A 121 -10.67 -9.00 -7.29
N LYS A 122 -9.38 -8.95 -7.64
CA LYS A 122 -8.93 -8.76 -9.02
C LYS A 122 -8.33 -10.06 -9.55
N LYS A 123 -8.90 -10.56 -10.65
CA LYS A 123 -8.34 -11.70 -11.39
C LYS A 123 -7.01 -11.32 -12.03
N ILE A 124 -6.08 -12.25 -12.01
CA ILE A 124 -4.75 -12.13 -12.58
C ILE A 124 -4.58 -13.29 -13.57
N ASN A 125 -4.29 -12.94 -14.82
CA ASN A 125 -3.99 -13.93 -15.86
C ASN A 125 -2.47 -14.08 -15.98
N ASN A 126 -1.99 -15.24 -16.44
CA ASN A 126 -0.57 -15.49 -16.71
C ASN A 126 0.35 -15.34 -15.47
N TYR A 127 -0.18 -15.65 -14.29
CA TYR A 127 0.56 -15.70 -13.03
C TYR A 127 0.17 -16.96 -12.25
N HIS A 128 1.02 -17.42 -11.35
CA HIS A 128 0.78 -18.67 -10.61
C HIS A 128 -0.34 -18.55 -9.56
N PHE A 129 -0.67 -17.32 -9.15
CA PHE A 129 -1.91 -17.01 -8.44
C PHE A 129 -2.96 -16.47 -9.42
N THR A 130 -4.20 -16.93 -9.26
CA THR A 130 -5.29 -16.56 -10.18
C THR A 130 -5.97 -15.24 -9.84
N ASP A 131 -5.75 -14.70 -8.63
CA ASP A 131 -6.30 -13.44 -8.19
C ASP A 131 -5.54 -12.82 -6.98
N THR A 132 -5.89 -11.58 -6.64
CA THR A 132 -5.31 -10.85 -5.49
C THR A 132 -5.64 -11.48 -4.14
N GLN A 133 -6.74 -12.23 -3.99
CA GLN A 133 -7.09 -12.89 -2.74
C GLN A 133 -6.17 -14.09 -2.46
N GLN A 134 -5.78 -14.85 -3.49
CA GLN A 134 -4.83 -15.94 -3.35
C GLN A 134 -3.43 -15.43 -2.99
N ILE A 135 -3.00 -14.31 -3.58
CA ILE A 135 -1.75 -13.65 -3.18
C ILE A 135 -1.83 -13.25 -1.70
N PHE A 136 -2.93 -12.59 -1.29
CA PHE A 136 -3.14 -12.20 0.10
C PHE A 136 -3.10 -13.40 1.06
N SER A 137 -3.89 -14.45 0.80
CA SER A 137 -3.95 -15.63 1.66
C SER A 137 -2.62 -16.39 1.73
N ASN A 138 -1.76 -16.24 0.72
CA ASN A 138 -0.42 -16.81 0.73
C ASN A 138 0.57 -15.94 1.53
N LEU A 139 0.52 -14.62 1.33
CA LEU A 139 1.42 -13.65 1.98
C LEU A 139 1.11 -13.40 3.45
N TYR A 140 -0.16 -13.52 3.86
CA TYR A 140 -0.61 -13.11 5.19
C TYR A 140 -1.28 -14.27 5.93
N GLN A 141 -0.94 -14.42 7.21
CA GLN A 141 -1.54 -15.36 8.14
C GLN A 141 -1.88 -14.61 9.44
N SER A 142 -3.16 -14.66 9.83
CA SER A 142 -3.66 -13.99 11.04
C SER A 142 -3.26 -12.52 11.15
N GLY A 143 -3.38 -11.78 10.05
CA GLY A 143 -3.09 -10.35 10.00
C GLY A 143 -1.60 -9.98 10.06
N LYS A 144 -0.69 -10.96 9.92
CA LYS A 144 0.77 -10.76 9.85
C LYS A 144 1.32 -11.38 8.58
N ILE A 145 2.51 -10.96 8.15
CA ILE A 145 3.21 -11.66 7.06
C ILE A 145 3.49 -13.12 7.44
N ASN A 146 3.14 -14.03 6.54
CA ASN A 146 3.63 -15.41 6.55
C ASN A 146 5.07 -15.42 6.03
N THR A 147 6.03 -15.50 6.95
CA THR A 147 7.47 -15.40 6.63
C THR A 147 7.98 -16.55 5.77
N LEU A 148 7.35 -17.73 5.82
CA LEU A 148 7.75 -18.86 4.98
C LEU A 148 7.35 -18.64 3.52
N ASN A 149 6.13 -18.15 3.31
CA ASN A 149 5.57 -17.96 1.98
C ASN A 149 6.03 -16.67 1.31
N SER A 150 6.19 -15.58 2.07
CA SER A 150 6.62 -14.28 1.54
C SER A 150 8.06 -14.27 1.02
N GLU A 151 8.85 -15.28 1.39
CA GLU A 151 10.20 -15.48 0.89
C GLU A 151 10.27 -16.35 -0.38
N LEU A 152 9.13 -16.88 -0.84
CA LEU A 152 9.00 -17.51 -2.15
C LEU A 152 9.02 -16.44 -3.27
N ASP A 153 9.01 -16.87 -4.54
CA ASP A 153 9.13 -16.00 -5.72
C ASP A 153 7.83 -15.19 -6.01
N HIS A 154 7.47 -14.31 -5.07
CA HIS A 154 6.42 -13.32 -5.23
C HIS A 154 6.95 -12.09 -5.96
N GLU A 155 6.52 -11.91 -7.21
CA GLU A 155 6.83 -10.70 -7.98
C GLU A 155 5.68 -9.67 -7.92
N ILE A 156 4.46 -10.12 -7.57
CA ILE A 156 3.30 -9.27 -7.29
C ILE A 156 2.96 -9.37 -5.79
N TRP A 157 2.90 -8.23 -5.11
CA TRP A 157 2.54 -8.12 -3.70
C TRP A 157 1.26 -7.32 -3.53
N THR A 158 0.36 -7.86 -2.72
CA THR A 158 -0.80 -7.12 -2.20
C THR A 158 -0.44 -6.48 -0.87
N THR A 159 -1.05 -5.34 -0.55
CA THR A 159 -1.06 -4.83 0.83
C THR A 159 -1.75 -5.83 1.77
N GLY A 160 -1.33 -5.83 3.04
CA GLY A 160 -1.95 -6.65 4.09
C GLY A 160 -3.16 -5.97 4.75
N LEU A 161 -3.26 -4.65 4.61
CA LEU A 161 -4.46 -3.87 4.91
C LEU A 161 -5.19 -3.54 3.61
N ILE A 162 -6.44 -3.08 3.69
CA ILE A 162 -7.31 -2.91 2.52
C ILE A 162 -6.70 -2.00 1.44
N HIS A 163 -5.91 -1.01 1.83
CA HIS A 163 -5.16 -0.12 0.96
C HIS A 163 -4.05 0.62 1.72
N LYS A 164 -3.24 1.39 0.99
CA LYS A 164 -2.15 2.19 1.57
C LYS A 164 -2.58 3.13 2.71
N GLU A 165 -3.69 3.87 2.61
CA GLU A 165 -4.09 4.81 3.67
C GLU A 165 -4.36 4.16 5.02
N ALA A 166 -4.71 2.88 5.05
CA ALA A 166 -4.91 2.15 6.30
C ALA A 166 -3.60 2.07 7.12
N TYR A 167 -2.45 2.03 6.46
CA TYR A 167 -1.15 2.09 7.11
C TYR A 167 -0.87 3.44 7.77
N PHE A 168 -1.60 4.51 7.41
CA PHE A 168 -1.42 5.82 8.05
C PHE A 168 -2.17 5.91 9.37
N LEU A 169 -3.01 4.93 9.68
CA LEU A 169 -3.93 4.96 10.81
C LEU A 169 -3.74 3.74 11.72
N ILE A 170 -2.58 3.09 11.73
CA ILE A 170 -2.32 1.98 12.68
C ILE A 170 -2.10 2.53 14.11
N PRO A 171 -2.46 1.79 15.17
CA PRO A 171 -2.54 2.32 16.55
C PRO A 171 -1.25 2.95 17.08
N VAL A 172 -0.10 2.32 16.79
CA VAL A 172 1.22 2.75 17.26
C VAL A 172 1.60 4.16 16.75
N LEU A 173 0.97 4.64 15.67
CA LEU A 173 1.21 5.97 15.13
C LEU A 173 0.61 7.10 15.98
N GLN A 174 -0.22 6.81 17.00
CA GLN A 174 -0.76 7.85 17.88
C GLN A 174 0.36 8.71 18.48
N SER A 175 1.43 8.07 18.97
CA SER A 175 2.61 8.77 19.50
C SER A 175 3.25 9.73 18.49
N LEU A 176 3.36 9.30 17.22
CA LEU A 176 3.90 10.14 16.15
C LEU A 176 3.03 11.38 15.90
N PHE A 177 1.70 11.24 16.02
CA PHE A 177 0.77 12.36 15.89
C PHE A 177 0.85 13.33 17.05
N ASP A 178 0.95 12.81 18.28
CA ASP A 178 1.03 13.61 19.51
C ASP A 178 2.34 14.42 19.59
N GLU A 179 3.42 13.89 19.02
CA GLU A 179 4.75 14.52 19.00
C GLU A 179 4.93 15.56 17.87
N GLN A 180 3.94 15.76 16.99
CA GLN A 180 4.05 16.78 15.94
C GLN A 180 4.05 18.19 16.54
N ILE A 181 4.91 19.07 16.02
CA ILE A 181 4.94 20.50 16.37
C ILE A 181 3.56 21.14 16.15
N ASN A 182 2.88 20.73 15.08
CA ASN A 182 1.50 21.11 14.76
C ASN A 182 0.65 19.84 14.80
N PRO A 183 0.05 19.49 15.97
CA PRO A 183 -0.74 18.28 16.11
C PRO A 183 -1.92 18.26 15.12
N PRO A 184 -2.20 17.10 14.50
CA PRO A 184 -3.33 16.96 13.59
C PRO A 184 -4.67 17.01 14.33
N PHE A 185 -5.72 17.41 13.62
CA PHE A 185 -7.09 17.45 14.09
C PHE A 185 -7.97 16.50 13.26
N TYR A 186 -8.97 15.91 13.90
CA TYR A 186 -10.04 15.14 13.27
C TYR A 186 -11.38 15.55 13.91
N LYS A 187 -12.36 15.91 13.07
CA LYS A 187 -13.69 16.40 13.51
C LYS A 187 -13.61 17.50 14.60
N ASN A 188 -12.72 18.48 14.40
CA ASN A 188 -12.53 19.66 15.26
C ASN A 188 -11.93 19.40 16.66
N SER A 189 -11.41 18.19 16.92
CA SER A 189 -10.60 17.91 18.10
C SER A 189 -9.21 17.44 17.68
N GLN A 190 -8.21 17.57 18.57
CA GLN A 190 -6.92 16.95 18.38
C GLN A 190 -7.10 15.45 18.08
N LEU A 191 -6.32 14.95 17.12
CA LEU A 191 -6.46 13.60 16.60
C LEU A 191 -6.23 12.55 17.68
N LEU A 192 -7.27 11.76 17.93
CA LEU A 192 -7.17 10.49 18.64
C LEU A 192 -7.61 9.39 17.68
N LEU A 193 -6.71 8.47 17.36
CA LEU A 193 -6.97 7.37 16.42
C LEU A 193 -8.16 6.51 16.84
N ASN A 194 -8.38 6.33 18.15
CA ASN A 194 -9.57 5.65 18.67
C ASN A 194 -10.88 6.26 18.16
N ASN A 195 -10.96 7.59 18.02
CA ASN A 195 -12.16 8.26 17.50
C ASN A 195 -12.37 7.98 16.01
N ILE A 196 -11.29 7.79 15.26
CA ILE A 196 -11.36 7.33 13.87
C ILE A 196 -11.87 5.89 13.83
N TYR A 197 -11.33 4.98 14.63
CA TYR A 197 -11.74 3.57 14.61
C TYR A 197 -13.21 3.39 14.98
N ILE A 198 -13.71 4.14 15.95
CA ILE A 198 -15.14 4.16 16.28
C ILE A 198 -15.97 4.73 15.12
N SER A 199 -15.51 5.80 14.47
CA SER A 199 -16.21 6.32 13.28
C SER A 199 -16.25 5.26 12.17
N MET A 200 -15.12 4.63 11.88
CA MET A 200 -14.97 3.59 10.87
C MET A 200 -15.87 2.38 11.14
N SER A 201 -15.98 1.96 12.40
CA SER A 201 -16.77 0.80 12.77
C SER A 201 -18.27 1.05 12.61
N HIS A 202 -18.77 2.23 12.98
CA HIS A 202 -20.18 2.59 12.75
C HIS A 202 -20.57 2.51 11.27
N ASP A 203 -19.65 2.83 10.37
CA ASP A 203 -19.91 2.88 8.94
C ASP A 203 -19.84 1.50 8.25
N ILE A 204 -19.36 0.44 8.94
CA ILE A 204 -19.30 -0.96 8.43
C ILE A 204 -20.64 -1.37 7.80
N SER A 205 -21.73 -1.16 8.54
CA SER A 205 -23.08 -1.56 8.13
C SER A 205 -23.64 -0.76 6.95
N SER A 206 -23.03 0.38 6.59
CA SER A 206 -23.48 1.23 5.49
C SER A 206 -22.62 1.11 4.24
N ASP A 207 -21.45 0.47 4.34
CA ASP A 207 -20.50 0.30 3.25
C ASP A 207 -21.04 -0.71 2.21
N SER A 208 -21.42 -0.19 1.04
CA SER A 208 -21.95 -1.00 -0.06
C SER A 208 -20.91 -1.95 -0.65
N ASP A 209 -19.64 -1.51 -0.72
CA ASP A 209 -18.58 -2.35 -1.28
C ASP A 209 -18.31 -3.55 -0.35
N LEU A 210 -18.26 -3.29 0.97
CA LEU A 210 -18.12 -4.34 1.97
C LEU A 210 -19.29 -5.32 1.92
N LYS A 211 -20.54 -4.83 1.83
CA LYS A 211 -21.71 -5.70 1.69
C LYS A 211 -21.64 -6.61 0.47
N ASN A 212 -21.22 -6.06 -0.67
CA ASN A 212 -21.11 -6.81 -1.92
C ASN A 212 -19.97 -7.85 -1.90
N SER A 213 -18.99 -7.70 -1.02
CA SER A 213 -17.80 -8.57 -0.90
C SER A 213 -17.63 -9.13 0.51
N PHE A 214 -18.73 -9.28 1.26
CA PHE A 214 -18.71 -9.51 2.70
C PHE A 214 -18.01 -10.81 3.09
N GLU A 215 -18.33 -11.91 2.42
CA GLU A 215 -17.72 -13.22 2.70
C GLU A 215 -16.20 -13.20 2.53
N ILE A 216 -15.73 -12.57 1.45
CA ILE A 216 -14.30 -12.42 1.15
C ILE A 216 -13.64 -11.55 2.22
N ALA A 217 -14.24 -10.40 2.55
CA ALA A 217 -13.71 -9.51 3.57
C ALA A 217 -13.60 -10.20 4.94
N CYS A 218 -14.66 -10.90 5.36
CA CYS A 218 -14.69 -11.67 6.61
C CYS A 218 -13.67 -12.81 6.62
N SER A 219 -13.44 -13.48 5.48
CA SER A 219 -12.43 -14.54 5.39
C SER A 219 -11.00 -14.05 5.70
N ARG A 220 -10.71 -12.76 5.47
CA ARG A 220 -9.41 -12.15 5.77
C ARG A 220 -9.20 -11.93 7.27
N ILE A 221 -10.28 -11.75 8.01
CA ILE A 221 -10.26 -11.39 9.43
C ILE A 221 -10.87 -12.45 10.36
N CYS A 222 -11.21 -13.63 9.83
CA CYS A 222 -11.91 -14.69 10.58
C CYS A 222 -11.09 -15.26 11.76
N HIS A 223 -9.79 -14.99 11.79
CA HIS A 223 -8.90 -15.30 12.91
C HIS A 223 -9.15 -14.42 14.14
N CYS A 224 -9.77 -13.24 13.96
CA CYS A 224 -10.08 -12.31 15.03
C CYS A 224 -11.28 -12.84 15.81
N ASN A 225 -11.01 -13.46 16.96
CA ASN A 225 -12.03 -14.06 17.83
C ASN A 225 -13.06 -13.01 18.30
N GLY A 226 -14.22 -13.44 18.83
CA GLY A 226 -15.22 -12.53 19.42
C GLY A 226 -16.04 -11.69 18.43
N LEU A 227 -15.65 -11.65 17.14
CA LEU A 227 -16.41 -10.98 16.10
C LEU A 227 -17.51 -11.88 15.52
N ASN A 228 -18.62 -11.28 15.12
CA ASN A 228 -19.74 -11.96 14.48
C ASN A 228 -19.76 -11.67 12.97
N PHE A 229 -19.50 -12.71 12.17
CA PHE A 229 -19.43 -12.63 10.71
C PHE A 229 -20.72 -13.05 10.00
N SER A 230 -21.88 -13.06 10.67
CA SER A 230 -23.17 -13.43 10.05
C SER A 230 -23.66 -12.39 9.04
N ASP A 231 -23.51 -11.11 9.35
CA ASP A 231 -23.84 -9.99 8.48
C ASP A 231 -23.08 -8.72 8.92
N ALA A 232 -23.15 -7.65 8.12
CA ALA A 232 -22.42 -6.41 8.37
C ALA A 232 -22.88 -5.66 9.64
N ASP A 233 -24.16 -5.76 10.02
CA ASP A 233 -24.67 -5.15 11.26
C ASP A 233 -24.14 -5.89 12.48
N LYS A 234 -24.15 -7.23 12.45
CA LYS A 234 -23.59 -8.06 13.53
C LYS A 234 -22.08 -7.90 13.65
N LEU A 235 -21.38 -7.75 12.53
CA LEU A 235 -19.95 -7.46 12.54
C LEU A 235 -19.67 -6.10 13.18
N ARG A 236 -20.41 -5.05 12.80
CA ARG A 236 -20.33 -3.73 13.45
C ARG A 236 -20.53 -3.83 14.96
N ASP A 237 -21.65 -4.42 15.38
CA ASP A 237 -22.06 -4.43 16.78
C ASP A 237 -21.08 -5.22 17.65
N SER A 238 -20.64 -6.39 17.17
CA SER A 238 -19.64 -7.21 17.86
C SER A 238 -18.27 -6.52 17.92
N TRP A 239 -17.82 -5.89 16.83
CA TRP A 239 -16.55 -5.16 16.81
C TRP A 239 -16.54 -4.00 17.81
N ILE A 240 -17.59 -3.17 17.82
CA ILE A 240 -17.71 -2.04 18.76
C ILE A 240 -17.71 -2.55 20.20
N ASN A 241 -18.50 -3.59 20.49
CA ASN A 241 -18.59 -4.16 21.82
C ASN A 241 -17.24 -4.71 22.31
N GLU A 242 -16.54 -5.48 21.46
CA GLU A 242 -15.22 -6.02 21.79
C GLU A 242 -14.20 -4.90 22.02
N PHE A 243 -14.17 -3.89 21.16
CA PHE A 243 -13.19 -2.80 21.23
C PHE A 243 -13.39 -1.90 22.46
N GLN A 244 -14.64 -1.62 22.83
CA GLN A 244 -14.95 -0.76 23.98
C GLN A 244 -14.77 -1.46 25.32
N ASN A 245 -14.97 -2.78 25.38
CA ASN A 245 -14.94 -3.52 26.64
C ASN A 245 -13.59 -4.19 26.92
N THR A 246 -12.72 -4.37 25.92
CA THR A 246 -11.40 -4.94 26.16
C THR A 246 -10.45 -3.94 26.82
N THR A 247 -9.71 -4.39 27.83
CA THR A 247 -8.60 -3.65 28.45
C THR A 247 -7.24 -4.11 27.95
N ASP A 248 -7.21 -5.20 27.17
CA ASP A 248 -6.00 -5.74 26.56
C ASP A 248 -5.65 -4.94 25.29
N GLU A 249 -4.49 -4.27 25.32
CA GLU A 249 -3.99 -3.45 24.22
C GLU A 249 -3.57 -4.27 23.00
N GLU A 250 -3.09 -5.51 23.17
CA GLU A 250 -2.80 -6.38 22.03
C GLU A 250 -4.10 -6.77 21.32
N ARG A 251 -5.14 -7.04 22.10
CA ARG A 251 -6.49 -7.30 21.59
C ARG A 251 -7.08 -6.09 20.88
N LYS A 252 -6.91 -4.87 21.42
CA LYS A 252 -7.32 -3.65 20.71
C LYS A 252 -6.59 -3.50 19.39
N HIS A 253 -5.29 -3.75 19.36
CA HIS A 253 -4.53 -3.72 18.12
C HIS A 253 -5.08 -4.73 17.12
N GLU A 254 -5.33 -5.97 17.52
CA GLU A 254 -5.91 -6.99 16.63
C GLU A 254 -7.25 -6.53 16.03
N LEU A 255 -8.14 -5.96 16.84
CA LEU A 255 -9.42 -5.40 16.39
C LEU A 255 -9.23 -4.24 15.41
N VAL A 256 -8.27 -3.35 15.65
CA VAL A 256 -7.99 -2.25 14.71
C VAL A 256 -7.44 -2.77 13.40
N PHE A 257 -6.51 -3.73 13.42
CA PHE A 257 -5.97 -4.33 12.20
C PHE A 257 -7.06 -5.06 11.40
N SER A 258 -7.99 -5.74 12.07
CA SER A 258 -9.12 -6.37 11.37
C SER A 258 -10.03 -5.33 10.70
N LEU A 259 -10.34 -4.22 11.38
CA LEU A 259 -11.10 -3.11 10.82
C LEU A 259 -10.40 -2.49 9.59
N LEU A 260 -9.10 -2.20 9.71
CA LEU A 260 -8.27 -1.64 8.64
C LEU A 260 -8.06 -2.61 7.45
N THR A 261 -8.34 -3.90 7.64
CA THR A 261 -8.29 -4.93 6.59
C THR A 261 -9.57 -4.98 5.77
N ILE A 262 -10.70 -4.49 6.29
CA ILE A 262 -12.01 -4.59 5.62
C ILE A 262 -12.64 -3.24 5.29
N ARG A 263 -12.19 -2.14 5.91
CA ARG A 263 -12.80 -0.81 5.73
C ARG A 263 -11.80 0.19 5.18
N LYS A 264 -12.18 0.87 4.10
CA LYS A 264 -11.36 1.91 3.45
C LYS A 264 -11.14 3.08 4.42
N ALA A 265 -9.90 3.33 4.79
CA ALA A 265 -9.43 4.42 5.63
C ALA A 265 -9.33 5.78 4.91
N LYS A 266 -9.35 5.79 3.57
CA LYS A 266 -9.10 6.99 2.73
C LYS A 266 -9.96 8.18 3.15
N GLU A 267 -11.26 8.00 3.31
CA GLU A 267 -12.16 9.12 3.68
C GLU A 267 -11.91 9.67 5.09
N TYR A 268 -11.42 8.85 6.02
CA TYR A 268 -11.06 9.28 7.37
C TYR A 268 -9.70 9.99 7.38
N TRP A 269 -8.73 9.47 6.63
CA TRP A 269 -7.45 10.14 6.41
C TRP A 269 -7.62 11.53 5.79
N HIS A 270 -8.59 11.69 4.87
CA HIS A 270 -8.86 12.97 4.22
C HIS A 270 -9.53 14.01 5.15
N GLN A 271 -10.08 13.59 6.28
CA GLN A 271 -10.64 14.48 7.31
C GLN A 271 -9.58 14.96 8.31
N ILE A 272 -8.35 14.44 8.25
CA ILE A 272 -7.26 14.89 9.09
C ILE A 272 -6.69 16.20 8.52
N LYS A 273 -6.69 17.25 9.34
CA LYS A 273 -6.24 18.60 8.95
C LYS A 273 -5.38 19.24 10.05
N PRO A 274 -4.56 20.26 9.74
CA PRO A 274 -3.95 21.08 10.77
C PRO A 274 -5.03 21.83 11.58
N SER A 275 -4.62 22.47 12.67
CA SER A 275 -5.47 23.43 13.40
C SER A 275 -5.98 24.52 12.44
N ASP A 276 -7.24 24.93 12.59
CA ASP A 276 -7.85 26.01 11.81
C ASP A 276 -7.18 27.37 12.08
N GLU A 277 -6.39 27.48 13.15
CA GLU A 277 -5.58 28.67 13.47
C GLU A 277 -4.31 28.79 12.62
N LEU A 278 -3.90 27.71 11.94
CA LEU A 278 -2.70 27.66 11.12
C LEU A 278 -3.05 27.86 9.65
N ASP A 279 -2.44 28.85 9.01
CA ASP A 279 -2.55 29.07 7.55
C ASP A 279 -1.63 28.10 6.79
N ILE A 280 -1.97 26.81 6.81
CA ILE A 280 -1.22 25.74 6.15
C ILE A 280 -2.14 25.01 5.17
N ASP A 281 -1.66 24.82 3.94
CA ASP A 281 -2.35 24.01 2.95
C ASP A 281 -2.54 22.56 3.45
N VAL A 282 -3.80 22.12 3.50
CA VAL A 282 -4.20 20.82 4.07
C VAL A 282 -3.59 19.65 3.29
N SER A 283 -3.39 19.79 1.97
CA SER A 283 -2.77 18.75 1.15
C SER A 283 -1.28 18.62 1.46
N LEU A 284 -0.57 19.75 1.53
CA LEU A 284 0.84 19.80 1.90
C LEU A 284 1.06 19.25 3.31
N TYR A 285 0.23 19.64 4.27
CA TYR A 285 0.29 19.14 5.65
C TYR A 285 0.14 17.61 5.70
N ARG A 286 -0.89 17.05 5.05
CA ARG A 286 -1.09 15.60 5.00
C ARG A 286 0.06 14.88 4.30
N ASN A 287 0.63 15.46 3.25
CA ASN A 287 1.80 14.88 2.58
C ASN A 287 3.04 14.87 3.50
N GLN A 288 3.28 15.95 4.26
CA GLN A 288 4.36 15.98 5.26
C GLN A 288 4.13 14.92 6.34
N LEU A 289 2.90 14.78 6.81
CA LEU A 289 2.53 13.78 7.82
C LEU A 289 2.74 12.36 7.31
N LEU A 290 2.32 12.08 6.08
CA LEU A 290 2.57 10.82 5.39
C LEU A 290 4.07 10.50 5.30
N LEU A 291 4.91 11.49 4.99
CA LEU A 291 6.36 11.30 4.90
C LEU A 291 7.00 11.11 6.28
N ALA A 292 6.43 11.75 7.32
CA ALA A 292 6.84 11.52 8.70
C ALA A 292 6.54 10.07 9.11
N ILE A 293 5.33 9.56 8.82
CA ILE A 293 4.96 8.16 9.06
C ILE A 293 5.94 7.21 8.34
N ALA A 294 6.20 7.45 7.06
CA ALA A 294 7.12 6.63 6.27
C ALA A 294 8.54 6.59 6.85
N ARG A 295 9.13 7.76 7.11
CA ARG A 295 10.55 7.90 7.49
C ARG A 295 10.80 7.64 8.96
N ASN A 296 9.87 8.06 9.83
CA ASN A 296 10.08 8.05 11.27
C ASN A 296 9.53 6.79 11.92
N PHE A 297 8.59 6.10 11.26
CA PHE A 297 8.04 4.83 11.73
C PHE A 297 8.44 3.65 10.83
N TYR A 298 7.92 3.55 9.59
CA TYR A 298 8.07 2.35 8.76
C TYR A 298 9.52 2.04 8.39
N ALA A 299 10.30 3.04 7.97
CA ALA A 299 11.71 2.86 7.60
C ALA A 299 12.61 2.43 8.76
N LYS A 300 12.12 2.50 10.01
CA LYS A 300 12.85 2.11 11.22
C LYS A 300 12.49 0.72 11.74
N GLN A 301 11.42 0.09 11.23
CA GLN A 301 11.00 -1.25 11.64
C GLN A 301 11.89 -2.32 10.97
N THR A 302 13.14 -2.43 11.43
CA THR A 302 14.12 -3.36 10.85
C THR A 302 14.19 -4.71 11.55
N ASP A 303 13.56 -4.86 12.71
CA ASP A 303 13.44 -6.14 13.41
C ASP A 303 12.36 -7.02 12.75
N ASP A 304 12.55 -8.34 12.82
CA ASP A 304 11.74 -9.30 12.06
C ASP A 304 10.28 -9.35 12.52
N GLU A 305 10.05 -9.22 13.82
CA GLU A 305 8.73 -9.30 14.41
C GLU A 305 7.89 -8.07 14.05
N ALA A 306 8.42 -6.86 14.26
CA ALA A 306 7.75 -5.63 13.88
C ALA A 306 7.57 -5.53 12.36
N ALA A 307 8.59 -5.94 11.58
CA ALA A 307 8.47 -5.93 10.12
C ALA A 307 7.31 -6.82 9.66
N ALA A 308 7.21 -8.05 10.18
CA ALA A 308 6.13 -8.97 9.84
C ALA A 308 4.75 -8.45 10.29
N LYS A 309 4.69 -7.78 11.45
CA LYS A 309 3.46 -7.15 11.98
C LYS A 309 2.99 -5.96 11.15
N TYR A 310 3.90 -5.18 10.59
CA TYR A 310 3.57 -3.92 9.90
C TYR A 310 3.65 -3.99 8.37
N HIS A 311 3.89 -5.18 7.82
CA HIS A 311 3.84 -5.56 6.40
C HIS A 311 4.84 -4.83 5.48
N ILE A 312 4.74 -3.51 5.35
CA ILE A 312 5.59 -2.68 4.49
C ILE A 312 7.08 -2.87 4.79
N PRO A 313 7.55 -2.90 6.05
CA PRO A 313 8.97 -3.10 6.31
C PRO A 313 9.45 -4.49 5.89
N TYR A 314 8.59 -5.51 6.01
CA TYR A 314 8.90 -6.86 5.54
C TYR A 314 9.04 -6.92 4.01
N PHE A 315 8.30 -6.09 3.26
CA PHE A 315 8.51 -5.92 1.81
C PHE A 315 9.95 -5.59 1.50
N PHE A 316 10.44 -4.53 2.12
CA PHE A 316 11.80 -4.09 1.87
C PHE A 316 12.80 -5.13 2.36
N LYS A 317 12.55 -5.81 3.49
CA LYS A 317 13.38 -6.94 3.94
C LYS A 317 13.49 -8.01 2.85
N MET A 318 12.37 -8.45 2.28
CA MET A 318 12.33 -9.45 1.20
C MET A 318 13.12 -8.96 -0.02
N LEU A 319 12.85 -7.74 -0.47
CA LEU A 319 13.51 -7.15 -1.63
C LEU A 319 15.03 -7.09 -1.48
N ARG A 320 15.54 -6.99 -0.25
CA ARG A 320 16.98 -6.96 0.04
C ARG A 320 17.73 -8.18 -0.50
N LYS A 321 17.06 -9.33 -0.62
CA LYS A 321 17.64 -10.56 -1.19
C LYS A 321 18.04 -10.38 -2.66
N PHE A 322 17.38 -9.45 -3.34
CA PHE A 322 17.63 -9.09 -4.73
C PHE A 322 18.41 -7.78 -4.86
N ALA A 323 18.74 -7.10 -3.76
CA ALA A 323 19.47 -5.84 -3.77
C ALA A 323 20.90 -6.06 -4.25
#